data_AF-A0A0C2IG49-F1
#
_entry.id   AF-A0A0C2IG49-F1
#
_cell.length_a   1.000
_cell.length_b   1.000
_cell.length_c   1.000
_cell.angle_alpha   90.00
_cell.angle_beta   90.00
_cell.angle_gamma   90.00
#
_symmetry.space_group_name_H-M   'P 1'
#
loop_
_entity.id
_entity.type
_entity.pdbx_description
1 polymer ?
#
loop_
_entity_poly.entity_id
_entity_poly.type
_entity_poly.pdbx_seq_one_letter_code
_entity_poly.pdbx_strand_id
1 'polypeptide(L)'
;MDFDQFSQIASDPVSAIGFLRHYGILPEEKFCEGCSTKMAEHQRPDISDKITFVCITCHSKKSIRSGKILEDSKLPLIRFLWVVRMWAYHQIGIEPFLSLSKTTSARKTKFLREICSWKLSTQNLILGGPGHIVQIDESVISRAMHNRGHDLLRPQRWVLGMYDAASKVILKPET
;
A
#
# COMPACT_ATOMS: atom_id res chain seq x y z
N MET A 1 5.48 -3.29 -15.92
CA MET A 1 5.90 -1.90 -16.16
C MET A 1 7.40 -1.85 -16.00
N ASP A 2 8.12 -1.51 -17.06
CA ASP A 2 9.57 -1.30 -16.99
C ASP A 2 9.93 -0.06 -16.16
N PHE A 3 11.22 0.21 -16.03
CA PHE A 3 11.70 1.33 -15.23
C PHE A 3 11.40 2.69 -15.87
N ASP A 4 11.58 2.82 -17.19
CA ASP A 4 11.47 4.09 -17.89
C ASP A 4 10.02 4.57 -17.92
N GLN A 5 9.07 3.67 -18.23
CA GLN A 5 7.65 3.94 -18.17
C GLN A 5 7.23 4.37 -16.76
N PHE A 6 7.72 3.68 -15.73
CA PHE A 6 7.45 4.06 -14.34
C PHE A 6 8.03 5.43 -14.01
N SER A 7 9.26 5.71 -14.43
CA SER A 7 9.95 6.96 -14.13
C SER A 7 9.22 8.16 -14.76
N GLN A 8 8.63 7.99 -15.95
CA GLN A 8 7.76 8.99 -16.57
C GLN A 8 6.45 9.19 -15.79
N ILE A 9 5.82 8.12 -15.32
CA ILE A 9 4.60 8.24 -14.50
C ILE A 9 4.90 8.95 -13.17
N ALA A 10 6.06 8.68 -12.58
CA ALA A 10 6.50 9.23 -11.30
C ALA A 10 7.38 10.49 -11.45
N SER A 11 7.37 11.18 -12.60
CA SER A 11 8.15 12.41 -12.79
C SER A 11 7.42 13.67 -12.31
N ASP A 12 6.09 13.70 -12.43
CA ASP A 12 5.30 14.88 -12.14
C ASP A 12 3.93 14.53 -11.51
N PRO A 13 3.28 15.49 -10.84
CA PRO A 13 2.01 15.23 -10.16
C PRO A 13 0.87 14.86 -11.11
N VAL A 14 0.82 15.40 -12.33
CA VAL A 14 -0.28 15.18 -13.27
C VAL A 14 -0.27 13.72 -13.73
N SER A 15 0.90 13.24 -14.17
CA SER A 15 1.10 11.84 -14.56
C SER A 15 0.82 10.88 -13.40
N ALA A 16 1.31 11.21 -12.20
CA ALA A 16 1.08 10.40 -11.01
C ALA A 16 -0.43 10.33 -10.64
N ILE A 17 -1.15 11.45 -10.73
CA ILE A 17 -2.59 11.50 -10.44
C ILE A 17 -3.37 10.68 -11.48
N GLY A 18 -3.08 10.84 -12.76
CA GLY A 18 -3.71 10.07 -13.83
C GLY A 18 -3.54 8.57 -13.65
N PHE A 19 -2.32 8.14 -13.33
CA PHE A 19 -2.02 6.73 -13.04
C PHE A 19 -2.80 6.22 -11.82
N LEU A 20 -2.81 6.97 -10.73
CA LEU A 20 -3.51 6.55 -9.50
C LEU A 20 -5.04 6.55 -9.67
N ARG A 21 -5.60 7.40 -10.54
CA ARG A 21 -7.02 7.39 -10.93
C ARG A 21 -7.38 6.17 -11.76
N HIS A 22 -6.55 5.84 -12.75
CA HIS A 22 -6.74 4.66 -13.59
C HIS A 22 -6.87 3.37 -12.78
N TYR A 23 -6.09 3.24 -11.70
CA TYR A 23 -6.18 2.09 -10.77
C TYR A 23 -7.18 2.27 -9.62
N GLY A 24 -7.99 3.34 -9.62
CA GLY A 24 -9.03 3.59 -8.61
C GLY A 24 -8.52 3.96 -7.22
N ILE A 25 -7.21 4.21 -7.07
CA ILE A 25 -6.57 4.64 -5.81
C ILE A 25 -6.96 6.07 -5.47
N LEU A 26 -7.11 6.93 -6.49
CA LEU A 26 -7.68 8.26 -6.37
C LEU A 26 -9.04 8.32 -7.09
N PRO A 27 -9.97 9.18 -6.64
CA PRO A 27 -11.21 9.42 -7.34
C PRO A 27 -10.98 10.28 -8.58
N GLU A 28 -11.67 9.95 -9.66
CA GLU A 28 -11.78 10.79 -10.86
C GLU A 28 -12.76 11.95 -10.65
N GLU A 29 -13.81 11.71 -9.86
CA GLU A 29 -14.85 12.69 -9.58
C GLU A 29 -15.19 12.73 -8.10
N LYS A 30 -15.67 13.88 -7.62
CA LYS A 30 -16.12 14.06 -6.25
C LYS A 30 -17.41 14.87 -6.24
N PHE A 31 -18.35 14.48 -5.36
CA PHE A 31 -19.60 15.19 -5.15
C PHE A 31 -19.57 15.86 -3.78
N CYS A 32 -20.16 17.05 -3.70
CA CYS A 32 -20.28 17.78 -2.44
C CYS A 32 -21.33 17.11 -1.53
N GLU A 33 -20.96 16.79 -0.29
CA GLU A 33 -21.86 16.15 0.69
C GLU A 33 -23.11 17.00 1.00
N GLY A 34 -22.99 18.34 1.00
CA GLY A 34 -24.11 19.23 1.30
C GLY A 34 -24.96 19.61 0.09
N CYS A 35 -24.34 19.79 -1.09
CA CYS A 35 -25.03 20.28 -2.29
C CYS A 35 -25.39 19.16 -3.28
N SER A 36 -24.84 17.96 -3.12
CA SER A 36 -24.94 16.84 -4.07
C SER A 36 -24.50 17.17 -5.51
N THR A 37 -23.79 18.27 -5.70
CA THR A 37 -23.26 18.71 -6.99
C THR A 37 -21.83 18.18 -7.20
N LYS A 38 -21.50 17.88 -8.47
CA LYS A 38 -20.13 17.52 -8.86
C LYS A 38 -19.19 18.70 -8.58
N MET A 39 -18.08 18.43 -7.89
CA MET A 39 -17.08 19.42 -7.55
C MET A 39 -16.13 19.65 -8.73
N ALA A 40 -15.69 20.89 -8.93
CA ALA A 40 -14.70 21.25 -9.94
C ALA A 40 -13.27 21.03 -9.41
N GLU A 41 -12.34 20.72 -10.29
CA GLU A 41 -10.91 20.66 -9.95
C GLU A 41 -10.27 22.03 -10.07
N HIS A 42 -9.57 22.45 -9.02
CA HIS A 42 -8.85 23.71 -8.99
C HIS A 42 -7.35 23.46 -8.76
N GLN A 43 -6.53 24.16 -9.54
CA GLN A 43 -5.08 24.18 -9.37
C GLN A 43 -4.71 24.90 -8.07
N ARG A 44 -3.79 24.30 -7.33
CA ARG A 44 -3.29 24.71 -6.01
C ARG A 44 -1.77 24.48 -5.95
N PRO A 45 -0.95 25.37 -6.52
CA PRO A 45 0.49 25.18 -6.57
C PRO A 45 1.15 25.14 -5.18
N ASP A 46 0.45 25.66 -4.16
CA ASP A 46 0.87 25.74 -2.76
C ASP A 46 0.86 24.39 -2.02
N ILE A 47 0.13 23.39 -2.52
CA ILE A 47 0.06 22.06 -1.89
C ILE A 47 0.87 21.02 -2.68
N SER A 48 1.13 19.87 -2.07
CA SER A 48 1.91 18.78 -2.68
C SER A 48 1.26 18.22 -3.94
N ASP A 49 -0.06 18.10 -3.92
CA ASP A 49 -0.83 17.39 -4.95
C ASP A 49 -1.19 18.27 -6.13
N LYS A 50 -0.90 19.58 -6.03
CA LYS A 50 -1.17 20.60 -7.03
C LYS A 50 -2.64 20.81 -7.40
N ILE A 51 -3.57 19.98 -6.94
CA ILE A 51 -5.00 20.11 -7.21
C ILE A 51 -5.87 19.81 -5.99
N THR A 52 -7.08 20.38 -5.97
CA THR A 52 -8.12 20.11 -4.96
C THR A 52 -9.50 20.14 -5.62
N PHE A 53 -10.47 19.40 -5.06
CA PHE A 53 -11.87 19.55 -5.44
C PHE A 53 -12.51 20.73 -4.71
N VAL A 54 -13.29 21.55 -5.43
CA VAL A 54 -14.04 22.70 -4.90
C VAL A 54 -15.48 22.63 -5.36
N CYS A 55 -16.42 22.75 -4.42
CA CYS A 55 -17.83 22.85 -4.75
C CYS A 55 -18.14 24.24 -5.33
N ILE A 56 -18.79 24.30 -6.49
CA ILE A 56 -19.15 25.57 -7.13
C ILE A 56 -20.24 26.34 -6.39
N THR A 57 -21.08 25.64 -5.61
CA THR A 57 -22.24 26.23 -4.92
C THR A 57 -21.88 26.77 -3.54
N CYS A 58 -21.19 25.97 -2.72
CA CYS A 58 -20.88 26.33 -1.32
C CYS A 58 -19.38 26.58 -1.07
N HIS A 59 -18.54 26.48 -2.11
CA HIS A 59 -17.07 26.68 -2.04
C HIS A 59 -16.32 25.78 -1.04
N SER A 60 -16.97 24.72 -0.54
CA SER A 60 -16.29 23.70 0.26
C SER A 60 -15.17 23.04 -0.54
N LYS A 61 -14.05 22.78 0.13
CA LYS A 61 -12.85 22.19 -0.47
C LYS A 61 -12.68 20.76 0.05
N LYS A 62 -12.29 19.84 -0.83
CA LYS A 62 -11.94 18.47 -0.47
C LYS A 62 -10.62 18.10 -1.15
N SER A 63 -9.78 17.37 -0.43
CA SER A 63 -8.56 16.76 -0.98
C SER A 63 -8.92 15.77 -2.08
N ILE A 64 -8.09 15.66 -3.11
CA ILE A 64 -8.23 14.60 -4.11
C ILE A 64 -8.04 13.20 -3.50
N ARG A 65 -7.50 13.09 -2.29
CA ARG A 65 -7.31 11.81 -1.60
C ARG A 65 -8.52 11.39 -0.76
N SER A 66 -9.51 12.27 -0.61
CA SER A 66 -10.59 12.07 0.37
C SER A 66 -11.53 10.92 0.00
N GLY A 67 -11.88 10.09 0.98
CA GLY A 67 -12.70 8.89 0.83
C GLY A 67 -11.97 7.73 0.14
N LYS A 68 -10.64 7.75 0.12
CA LYS A 68 -9.80 6.72 -0.51
C LYS A 68 -8.62 6.36 0.39
N ILE A 69 -7.88 5.34 -0.03
CA ILE A 69 -6.80 4.71 0.76
C ILE A 69 -5.64 5.66 1.13
N LEU A 70 -5.55 6.83 0.48
CA LEU A 70 -4.51 7.83 0.72
C LEU A 70 -4.98 9.05 1.53
N GLU A 71 -6.21 9.08 2.05
CA GLU A 71 -6.83 10.24 2.71
C GLU A 71 -5.94 10.85 3.81
N ASP A 72 -5.45 10.03 4.73
CA ASP A 72 -4.61 10.48 5.86
C ASP A 72 -3.10 10.51 5.54
N SER A 73 -2.72 10.19 4.30
CA SER A 73 -1.32 10.16 3.90
C SER A 73 -0.82 11.58 3.68
N LYS A 74 0.23 11.98 4.42
CA LYS A 74 1.00 13.21 4.14
C LYS A 74 2.12 13.02 3.12
N LEU A 75 2.36 11.79 2.67
CA LEU A 75 3.41 11.48 1.70
C LEU A 75 2.99 11.99 0.31
N PRO A 76 3.82 12.78 -0.41
CA PRO A 76 3.53 13.18 -1.79
C PRO A 76 3.28 11.97 -2.70
N LEU A 77 2.39 12.11 -3.68
CA LEU A 77 1.96 11.00 -4.54
C LEU A 77 3.12 10.36 -5.31
N ILE A 78 4.03 11.16 -5.85
CA ILE A 78 5.24 10.69 -6.54
C ILE A 78 6.10 9.83 -5.60
N ARG A 79 6.36 10.30 -4.37
CA ARG A 79 7.12 9.52 -3.39
C ARG A 79 6.39 8.23 -2.99
N PHE A 80 5.06 8.29 -2.90
CA PHE A 80 4.25 7.08 -2.65
C PHE A 80 4.42 6.05 -3.76
N LEU A 81 4.38 6.44 -5.04
CA LEU A 81 4.63 5.55 -6.16
C LEU A 81 6.01 4.91 -6.08
N TRP A 82 7.06 5.69 -5.76
CA TRP A 82 8.40 5.15 -5.58
C TRP A 82 8.48 4.15 -4.41
N VAL A 83 7.83 4.44 -3.27
CA VAL A 83 7.75 3.48 -2.17
C VAL A 83 7.12 2.17 -2.63
N VAL A 84 6.01 2.23 -3.36
CA VAL A 84 5.32 1.04 -3.89
C VAL A 84 6.24 0.24 -4.81
N ARG A 85 6.89 0.91 -5.77
CA ARG A 85 7.83 0.24 -6.69
C ARG A 85 8.98 -0.40 -5.94
N MET A 86 9.71 0.37 -5.15
CA MET A 86 10.89 -0.14 -4.44
C MET A 86 10.51 -1.32 -3.54
N TRP A 87 9.36 -1.23 -2.85
CA TRP A 87 8.85 -2.31 -2.02
C TRP A 87 8.50 -3.56 -2.84
N ALA A 88 7.80 -3.41 -3.96
CA ALA A 88 7.41 -4.51 -4.84
C ALA A 88 8.61 -5.24 -5.48
N TYR A 89 9.72 -4.54 -5.68
CA TYR A 89 10.98 -5.11 -6.21
C TYR A 89 11.99 -5.47 -5.12
N HIS A 90 11.57 -5.52 -3.85
CA HIS A 90 12.43 -5.85 -2.70
C HIS A 90 13.71 -5.01 -2.60
N GLN A 91 13.65 -3.75 -3.05
CA GLN A 91 14.79 -2.84 -3.03
C GLN A 91 15.05 -2.32 -1.62
N ILE A 92 16.32 -2.38 -1.21
CA ILE A 92 16.80 -1.86 0.07
C ILE A 92 17.04 -0.35 -0.07
N GLY A 93 16.93 0.40 1.04
CA GLY A 93 17.32 1.82 1.04
C GLY A 93 16.22 2.80 0.60
N ILE A 94 14.94 2.45 0.74
CA ILE A 94 13.81 3.36 0.51
C ILE A 94 13.96 4.67 1.29
N GLU A 95 14.47 4.58 2.53
CA GLU A 95 14.68 5.72 3.43
C GLU A 95 15.65 6.77 2.87
N PRO A 96 16.93 6.45 2.61
CA PRO A 96 17.88 7.43 2.07
C PRO A 96 17.47 7.89 0.67
N PHE A 97 16.98 6.98 -0.19
CA PHE A 97 16.62 7.31 -1.57
C PHE A 97 15.49 8.36 -1.66
N LEU A 98 14.45 8.22 -0.83
CA LEU A 98 13.30 9.13 -0.84
C LEU A 98 13.36 10.21 0.25
N SER A 99 14.49 10.30 0.97
CA SER A 99 14.66 11.16 2.14
C SER A 99 13.49 11.04 3.13
N LEU A 100 13.15 9.79 3.47
CA LEU A 100 12.08 9.46 4.41
C LEU A 100 12.66 9.11 5.78
N SER A 101 11.93 9.46 6.84
CA SER A 101 12.28 8.95 8.17
C SER A 101 12.08 7.44 8.24
N LYS A 102 12.90 6.77 9.07
CA LYS A 102 12.74 5.35 9.43
C LYS A 102 11.30 4.99 9.79
N THR A 103 10.68 5.84 10.61
CA THR A 103 9.29 5.67 11.04
C THR A 103 8.29 5.74 9.90
N THR A 104 8.48 6.66 8.94
CA THR A 104 7.61 6.80 7.78
C THR A 104 7.76 5.63 6.83
N SER A 105 9.00 5.23 6.53
CA SER A 105 9.30 4.05 5.70
C SER A 105 8.67 2.79 6.28
N ALA A 106 8.90 2.51 7.57
CA ALA A 106 8.31 1.36 8.25
C ALA A 106 6.77 1.38 8.23
N ARG A 107 6.14 2.55 8.46
CA ARG A 107 4.68 2.70 8.40
C ARG A 107 4.14 2.42 7.00
N LYS A 108 4.82 2.88 5.94
CA LYS A 108 4.40 2.62 4.55
C LYS A 108 4.59 1.17 4.14
N THR A 109 5.71 0.54 4.53
CA THR A 109 5.92 -0.90 4.35
C THR A 109 4.90 -1.73 5.10
N LYS A 110 4.48 -1.31 6.31
CA LYS A 110 3.38 -1.97 7.04
C LYS A 110 2.05 -1.85 6.29
N PHE A 111 1.71 -0.64 5.84
CA PHE A 111 0.50 -0.37 5.06
C PHE A 111 0.41 -1.24 3.79
N LEU A 112 1.51 -1.37 3.02
CA LEU A 112 1.52 -2.23 1.84
C LEU A 112 1.32 -3.72 2.19
N ARG A 113 1.94 -4.19 3.29
CA ARG A 113 1.72 -5.56 3.79
C ARG A 113 0.28 -5.81 4.22
N GLU A 114 -0.36 -4.84 4.86
CA GLU A 114 -1.77 -4.95 5.27
C GLU A 114 -2.69 -5.08 4.05
N ILE A 115 -2.43 -4.33 2.97
CA ILE A 115 -3.18 -4.46 1.71
C ILE A 115 -3.01 -5.86 1.12
N CYS A 116 -1.77 -6.36 1.04
CA CYS A 116 -1.51 -7.71 0.52
C CYS A 116 -2.16 -8.79 1.40
N SER A 117 -2.13 -8.62 2.72
CA SER A 117 -2.77 -9.54 3.68
C SER A 117 -4.28 -9.57 3.48
N TRP A 118 -4.92 -8.40 3.38
CA TRP A 118 -6.36 -8.29 3.11
C TRP A 118 -6.73 -8.91 1.75
N LYS A 119 -5.90 -8.70 0.72
CA LYS A 119 -6.16 -9.29 -0.60
C LYS A 119 -6.06 -10.82 -0.54
N LEU A 120 -5.09 -11.34 0.20
CA LEU A 120 -4.90 -12.78 0.37
C LEU A 120 -6.06 -13.41 1.14
N SER A 121 -6.53 -12.76 2.21
CA SER A 121 -7.63 -13.29 3.05
C SER A 121 -9.00 -13.24 2.37
N THR A 122 -9.17 -12.35 1.40
CA THR A 122 -10.41 -12.24 0.60
C THR A 122 -10.42 -13.12 -0.65
N GLN A 123 -9.30 -13.76 -0.99
CA GLN A 123 -9.24 -14.67 -2.12
C GLN A 123 -9.64 -16.08 -1.68
N ASN A 124 -10.52 -16.71 -2.47
CA ASN A 124 -10.84 -18.14 -2.32
C ASN A 124 -9.68 -18.99 -2.84
N LEU A 125 -8.58 -19.03 -2.07
CA LEU A 125 -7.43 -19.85 -2.37
C LEU A 125 -7.65 -21.24 -1.80
N ILE A 126 -7.83 -22.21 -2.69
CA ILE A 126 -7.85 -23.64 -2.34
C ILE A 126 -6.41 -24.14 -2.44
N LEU A 127 -5.89 -24.69 -1.35
CA LEU A 127 -4.61 -25.40 -1.35
C LEU A 127 -4.85 -26.90 -1.23
N GLY A 128 -4.20 -27.68 -2.08
CA GLY A 128 -4.31 -29.13 -2.05
C GLY A 128 -5.54 -29.68 -2.79
N GLY A 129 -5.84 -30.96 -2.54
CA GLY A 129 -6.86 -31.73 -3.26
C GLY A 129 -6.29 -33.04 -3.83
N PRO A 130 -7.14 -33.89 -4.43
CA PRO A 130 -6.68 -35.14 -5.04
C PRO A 130 -5.59 -34.90 -6.09
N GLY A 131 -4.44 -35.55 -5.94
CA GLY A 131 -3.29 -35.40 -6.84
C GLY A 131 -2.40 -34.19 -6.56
N HIS A 132 -2.68 -33.37 -5.53
CA HIS A 132 -1.83 -32.27 -5.12
C HIS A 132 -0.85 -32.69 -4.03
N ILE A 133 0.39 -32.18 -4.11
CA ILE A 133 1.39 -32.31 -3.05
C ILE A 133 1.55 -30.95 -2.40
N VAL A 134 1.09 -30.84 -1.15
CA VAL A 134 1.22 -29.63 -0.34
C VAL A 134 2.39 -29.80 0.62
N GLN A 135 3.35 -28.88 0.53
CA GLN A 135 4.43 -28.76 1.50
C GLN A 135 3.95 -27.86 2.64
N ILE A 136 4.15 -28.32 3.87
CA ILE A 136 3.80 -27.61 5.08
C ILE A 136 5.10 -27.36 5.85
N ASP A 137 5.32 -26.12 6.26
CA ASP A 137 6.47 -25.72 7.06
C ASP A 137 6.02 -24.92 8.28
N GLU A 138 6.73 -25.05 9.39
CA GLU A 138 6.42 -24.38 10.65
C GLU A 138 7.57 -23.46 11.04
N SER A 139 7.26 -22.20 11.27
CA SER A 139 8.20 -21.19 11.73
C SER A 139 7.74 -20.58 13.04
N VAL A 140 8.60 -20.58 14.06
CA VAL A 140 8.35 -19.85 15.32
C VAL A 140 8.98 -18.47 15.23
N ILE A 141 8.15 -17.43 15.33
CA ILE A 141 8.58 -16.05 15.43
C ILE A 141 8.51 -15.62 16.90
N SER A 142 9.66 -15.27 17.47
CA SER A 142 9.78 -14.62 18.78
C SER A 142 10.43 -13.23 18.61
N ARG A 143 10.05 -12.27 19.46
CA ARG A 143 10.70 -10.93 19.47
C ARG A 143 12.07 -11.04 20.14
N ALA A 144 13.12 -11.25 19.35
CA ALA A 144 14.49 -11.04 19.80
C ALA A 144 14.81 -9.54 19.78
N MET A 145 15.23 -8.97 20.91
CA MET A 145 16.03 -7.74 20.89
C MET A 145 16.82 -7.60 22.18
N HIS A 146 18.15 -7.57 21.99
CA HIS A 146 19.23 -7.13 22.87
C HIS A 146 19.22 -7.71 24.31
N ASN A 147 20.35 -8.32 24.68
CA ASN A 147 20.62 -9.07 25.92
C ASN A 147 20.06 -10.51 25.95
N ARG A 148 20.86 -11.37 25.30
CA ARG A 148 21.07 -12.81 25.49
C ARG A 148 20.36 -13.45 26.71
N GLY A 149 19.50 -14.44 26.45
CA GLY A 149 19.14 -15.49 27.44
C GLY A 149 17.65 -15.73 27.71
N HIS A 150 16.77 -14.76 27.44
CA HIS A 150 15.33 -14.84 27.81
C HIS A 150 14.36 -15.02 26.63
N ASP A 151 14.83 -15.52 25.48
CA ASP A 151 13.98 -15.69 24.28
C ASP A 151 12.88 -16.75 24.43
N LEU A 152 13.05 -17.73 25.33
CA LEU A 152 12.09 -18.83 25.53
C LEU A 152 10.89 -18.48 26.43
N LEU A 153 10.94 -17.37 27.17
CA LEU A 153 9.89 -16.98 28.12
C LEU A 153 8.86 -16.01 27.52
N ARG A 154 9.02 -15.63 26.24
CA ARG A 154 8.14 -14.67 25.58
C ARG A 154 7.11 -15.39 24.71
N PRO A 155 5.93 -14.79 24.48
CA PRO A 155 4.90 -15.38 23.64
C PRO A 155 5.46 -15.74 22.26
N GLN A 156 5.54 -17.03 21.99
CA GLN A 156 5.92 -17.57 20.70
C GLN A 156 4.76 -17.38 19.74
N ARG A 157 5.03 -16.86 18.54
CA ARG A 157 4.05 -16.81 17.46
C ARG A 157 4.39 -17.88 16.45
N TRP A 158 3.56 -18.91 16.40
CA TRP A 158 3.67 -19.95 15.39
C TRP A 158 3.10 -19.43 14.08
N VAL A 159 3.88 -19.56 13.01
CA VAL A 159 3.48 -19.27 11.65
C VAL A 159 3.63 -20.57 10.88
N LEU A 160 2.50 -21.14 10.48
CA LEU A 160 2.47 -22.24 9.55
C LEU A 160 2.53 -21.67 8.12
N GLY A 161 3.30 -22.26 7.24
CA GLY A 161 3.34 -21.94 5.82
C GLY A 161 2.88 -23.14 5.02
N MET A 162 2.07 -22.91 4.00
CA MET A 162 1.63 -23.97 3.09
C MET A 162 1.97 -23.59 1.66
N TYR A 163 2.54 -24.52 0.90
CA TYR A 163 2.89 -24.37 -0.51
C TYR A 163 2.37 -25.54 -1.32
N ASP A 164 1.49 -25.28 -2.28
CA ASP A 164 1.01 -26.28 -3.22
C ASP A 164 1.90 -26.27 -4.48
N ALA A 165 2.61 -27.37 -4.72
CA ALA A 165 3.56 -27.47 -5.83
C ALA A 165 2.89 -27.40 -7.22
N ALA A 166 1.62 -27.79 -7.32
CA ALA A 166 0.86 -27.72 -8.56
C ALA A 166 0.38 -26.28 -8.84
N SER A 167 -0.15 -25.63 -7.80
CA SER A 167 -0.78 -24.31 -7.90
C SER A 167 0.21 -23.13 -7.76
N LYS A 168 1.38 -23.37 -7.16
CA LYS A 168 2.40 -22.37 -6.79
C LYS A 168 1.87 -21.22 -5.90
N VAL A 169 0.92 -21.54 -5.00
CA VAL A 169 0.29 -20.57 -4.08
C VAL A 169 0.84 -20.77 -2.66
N ILE A 170 1.08 -19.66 -1.96
CA ILE A 170 1.52 -19.64 -0.55
C ILE A 170 0.44 -18.97 0.30
N LEU A 171 -0.02 -19.64 1.37
CA LEU A 171 -0.89 -19.04 2.38
C LEU A 171 -0.16 -18.90 3.73
N LYS A 172 -0.48 -17.80 4.42
CA LYS A 172 -0.25 -17.68 5.87
C LYS A 172 -1.60 -17.88 6.57
N PRO A 173 -1.72 -18.79 7.54
CA PRO A 173 -2.87 -18.87 8.39
C PRO A 173 -2.94 -17.61 9.25
N GLU A 174 -4.15 -17.11 9.40
CA GLU A 174 -4.47 -16.05 10.35
C GLU A 174 -4.44 -16.64 11.76
N THR A 175 -3.64 -16.05 12.65
CA THR A 175 -3.65 -16.29 14.10
C THR A 175 -4.21 -15.09 14.82
#